data_AF-A0A946CET2-F1
#
_entry.id   AF-A0A946CET2-F1
#
_cell.length_a   1.000
_cell.length_b   1.000
_cell.length_c   1.000
_cell.angle_alpha   90.00
_cell.angle_beta   90.00
_cell.angle_gamma   90.00
#
_symmetry.space_group_name_H-M   'P 1'
#
loop_
_entity.id
_entity.type
_entity.pdbx_description
1 polymer ?
#
loop_
_entity_poly.entity_id
_entity_poly.type
_entity_poly.pdbx_seq_one_letter_code
_entity_poly.pdbx_strand_id
1 'polypeptide(L)'
;MRFALVPLLFTFLHAQENKKEENKDDFPSVVSKQDAVTIAGKKIDYKVTASTLSLKTAKDEDRASIFHVAYERIGMSDRHKRPIVFAFNGGPGSSAVWLHMGALGPRIVPTTPDGTKSLPPPLSVKENPQSIL
;
A
#
# COMPACT_ATOMS: atom_id res chain seq x y z
N MET A 1 -21.46 -35.19 60.49
CA MET A 1 -21.67 -34.68 59.11
C MET A 1 -20.65 -33.57 58.87
N ARG A 2 -19.63 -33.81 58.04
CA ARG A 2 -18.58 -32.82 57.71
C ARG A 2 -18.98 -32.13 56.40
N PHE A 3 -19.20 -30.81 56.44
CA PHE A 3 -19.29 -29.99 55.24
C PHE A 3 -17.89 -29.50 54.88
N ALA A 4 -17.40 -29.90 53.71
CA ALA A 4 -16.17 -29.36 53.13
C ALA A 4 -16.53 -28.12 52.30
N LEU A 5 -15.99 -26.96 52.69
CA LEU A 5 -16.05 -25.73 51.91
C LEU A 5 -14.85 -25.72 50.97
N VAL A 6 -15.08 -25.81 49.66
CA VAL A 6 -14.05 -25.68 48.63
C VAL A 6 -13.94 -24.20 48.25
N PRO A 7 -12.79 -23.53 48.40
CA PRO A 7 -12.64 -22.16 47.95
C PRO A 7 -12.44 -22.15 46.43
N LEU A 8 -13.22 -21.32 45.73
CA LEU A 8 -13.04 -21.04 44.31
C LEU A 8 -11.85 -20.09 44.15
N LEU A 9 -10.71 -20.63 43.70
CA LEU A 9 -9.50 -19.84 43.43
C LEU A 9 -9.67 -19.08 42.11
N PHE A 10 -9.86 -17.76 42.16
CA PHE A 10 -9.80 -16.90 40.98
C PHE A 10 -8.33 -16.72 40.57
N THR A 11 -7.89 -17.39 39.52
CA THR A 11 -6.61 -17.12 38.88
C THR A 11 -6.76 -15.86 38.01
N PHE A 12 -6.11 -14.76 38.43
CA PHE A 12 -5.89 -13.62 37.54
C PHE A 12 -4.96 -14.06 36.41
N LEU A 13 -5.51 -14.25 35.21
CA LEU A 13 -4.73 -14.33 33.98
C LEU A 13 -4.07 -12.98 33.76
N HIS A 14 -2.82 -12.81 34.21
CA HIS A 14 -1.98 -11.71 33.74
C HIS A 14 -1.65 -11.99 32.27
N ALA A 15 -2.32 -11.30 31.36
CA ALA A 15 -1.89 -11.23 29.98
C ALA A 15 -0.47 -10.65 29.98
N GLN A 16 0.53 -11.47 29.62
CA GLN A 16 1.87 -10.96 29.35
C GLN A 16 1.78 -10.02 28.14
N GLU A 17 2.04 -8.73 28.37
CA GLU A 17 2.31 -7.78 27.31
C GLU A 17 3.65 -8.17 26.67
N ASN A 18 3.57 -9.02 25.65
CA ASN A 18 4.73 -9.42 24.88
C ASN A 18 5.10 -8.24 23.97
N LYS A 19 6.01 -7.39 24.44
CA LYS A 19 6.63 -6.33 23.64
C LYS A 19 7.38 -7.01 22.49
N LYS A 20 6.70 -7.13 21.35
CA LYS A 20 7.30 -7.59 20.11
C LYS A 20 8.29 -6.51 19.70
N GLU A 21 9.58 -6.77 19.88
CA GLU A 21 10.62 -5.95 19.28
C GLU A 21 10.44 -6.04 17.76
N GLU A 22 9.92 -4.96 17.18
CA GLU A 22 9.88 -4.79 15.73
C GLU A 22 11.32 -4.67 15.25
N ASN A 23 11.82 -5.76 14.67
CA ASN A 23 13.04 -5.74 13.90
C ASN A 23 12.80 -4.78 12.71
N LYS A 24 13.36 -3.57 12.79
CA LYS A 24 13.33 -2.60 11.69
C LYS A 24 14.24 -3.13 10.58
N ASP A 25 13.71 -4.04 9.76
CA ASP A 25 14.40 -4.54 8.58
C ASP A 25 14.87 -3.35 7.71
N ASP A 26 16.12 -3.44 7.27
CA ASP A 26 16.99 -2.42 6.67
C ASP A 26 16.58 -1.97 5.25
N PHE A 27 15.28 -2.03 4.93
CA PHE A 27 14.77 -1.56 3.66
C PHE A 27 14.69 -0.03 3.65
N PRO A 28 15.19 0.65 2.60
CA PRO A 28 15.07 2.10 2.52
C PRO A 28 13.59 2.48 2.59
N SER A 29 13.27 3.38 3.52
CA SER A 29 11.91 3.88 3.77
C SER A 29 11.26 4.54 2.54
N VAL A 30 12.07 4.82 1.52
CA VAL A 30 11.69 5.40 0.24
C VAL A 30 12.49 4.72 -0.87
N VAL A 31 11.81 4.13 -1.85
CA VAL A 31 12.40 3.63 -3.10
C VAL A 31 11.85 4.46 -4.25
N SER A 32 12.71 4.95 -5.13
CA SER A 32 12.28 5.73 -6.30
C SER A 32 13.01 5.34 -7.58
N LYS A 33 12.29 5.42 -8.70
CA LYS A 33 12.80 5.13 -10.05
C LYS A 33 12.16 6.07 -11.06
N GLN A 34 12.89 6.41 -12.12
CA GLN A 34 12.30 7.04 -13.31
C GLN A 34 12.02 5.98 -14.38
N ASP A 35 10.90 6.13 -15.09
CA ASP A 35 10.48 5.22 -16.14
C ASP A 35 9.57 5.96 -17.14
N ALA A 36 9.11 5.26 -18.16
CA ALA A 36 8.19 5.80 -19.15
C ALA A 36 7.02 4.85 -19.45
N VAL A 37 5.92 5.41 -19.91
CA VAL A 37 4.74 4.66 -20.37
C VAL A 37 4.14 5.35 -21.59
N THR A 38 3.54 4.57 -22.49
CA THR A 38 2.73 5.12 -23.58
C THR A 38 1.26 5.14 -23.19
N ILE A 39 0.68 6.33 -23.02
CA ILE A 39 -0.73 6.53 -22.66
C ILE A 39 -1.41 7.27 -23.81
N ALA A 40 -2.50 6.72 -24.33
CA ALA A 40 -3.22 7.26 -25.49
C ALA A 40 -2.29 7.63 -26.68
N GLY A 41 -1.28 6.80 -26.95
CA GLY A 41 -0.30 7.01 -28.03
C GLY A 41 0.78 8.05 -27.74
N LYS A 42 0.82 8.63 -26.55
CA LYS A 42 1.84 9.62 -26.14
C LYS A 42 2.77 9.01 -25.09
N LYS A 43 4.08 9.15 -25.31
CA LYS A 43 5.06 8.79 -24.30
C LYS A 43 5.00 9.79 -23.14
N ILE A 44 4.91 9.27 -21.92
CA ILE A 44 4.93 10.02 -20.68
C ILE A 44 6.08 9.49 -19.83
N ASP A 45 7.09 10.34 -19.61
CA ASP A 45 8.16 10.06 -18.65
C ASP A 45 7.66 10.39 -17.24
N TYR A 46 7.97 9.54 -16.26
CA TYR A 46 7.51 9.69 -14.90
C TYR A 46 8.53 9.21 -13.87
N LYS A 47 8.41 9.72 -12.64
CA LYS A 47 9.07 9.21 -11.46
C LYS A 47 8.04 8.43 -10.63
N VAL A 48 8.38 7.22 -10.23
CA VAL A 48 7.65 6.43 -9.25
C VAL A 48 8.38 6.44 -7.92
N THR A 49 7.63 6.57 -6.82
CA THR A 49 8.16 6.51 -5.45
C THR A 49 7.27 5.62 -4.60
N ALA A 50 7.82 4.57 -4.02
CA ALA A 50 7.18 3.76 -3.00
C ALA A 50 7.76 4.16 -1.64
N SER A 51 6.90 4.51 -0.68
CA SER A 51 7.33 4.96 0.65
C SER A 51 6.24 4.83 1.69
N THR A 52 6.62 5.04 2.95
CA THR A 52 5.72 5.01 4.09
C THR A 52 5.59 6.40 4.72
N LEU A 53 4.35 6.88 4.84
CA LEU A 53 3.99 8.11 5.53
C LEU A 53 3.70 7.82 7.01
N SER A 54 4.48 8.39 7.92
CA SER A 54 4.21 8.33 9.36
C SER A 54 3.14 9.35 9.75
N LEU A 55 2.07 8.88 10.39
CA LEU A 55 1.06 9.71 11.02
C LEU A 55 1.40 9.84 12.50
N LYS A 56 1.56 11.07 12.97
CA LYS A 56 1.94 11.38 14.34
C LYS A 56 0.78 11.94 15.16
N THR A 57 0.85 11.80 16.49
CA THR A 57 -0.05 12.46 17.44
C THR A 57 0.29 13.95 17.57
N ALA A 58 -0.56 14.70 18.28
CA ALA A 58 -0.27 16.11 18.62
C ALA A 58 1.00 16.27 19.50
N LYS A 59 1.50 15.18 20.10
CA LYS A 59 2.74 15.15 20.89
C LYS A 59 3.96 14.68 20.07
N ASP A 60 3.84 14.59 18.75
CA ASP A 60 4.87 14.10 17.82
C ASP A 60 5.24 12.60 17.98
N GLU A 61 4.37 11.82 18.62
CA GLU A 61 4.53 10.36 18.78
C GLU A 61 3.94 9.62 17.57
N ASP A 62 4.56 8.52 17.13
CA ASP A 62 4.04 7.73 16.01
C ASP A 62 2.68 7.08 16.37
N ARG A 63 1.69 7.27 15.51
CA ARG A 63 0.32 6.76 15.69
C ARG A 63 -0.05 5.69 14.67
N ALA A 64 0.39 5.86 13.43
CA ALA A 64 0.15 4.92 12.34
C ALA A 64 1.14 5.16 11.21
N SER A 65 1.24 4.21 10.29
CA SER A 65 2.03 4.34 9.08
C SER A 65 1.18 3.96 7.87
N ILE A 66 1.32 4.71 6.77
CA ILE A 66 0.60 4.47 5.52
C ILE A 66 1.62 4.25 4.41
N PHE A 67 1.69 3.02 3.91
CA PHE A 67 2.42 2.74 2.67
C PHE A 67 1.69 3.35 1.47
N HIS A 68 2.43 4.01 0.58
CA HIS A 68 1.90 4.58 -0.64
C HIS A 68 2.85 4.41 -1.82
N VAL A 69 2.29 4.49 -3.03
CA VAL A 69 3.04 4.60 -4.29
C VAL A 69 2.60 5.86 -5.00
N ALA A 70 3.54 6.76 -5.30
CA ALA A 70 3.31 8.02 -5.97
C ALA A 70 3.91 8.00 -7.38
N TYR A 71 3.15 8.52 -8.35
CA TYR A 71 3.58 8.71 -9.74
C TYR A 71 3.57 10.20 -10.08
N GLU A 72 4.74 10.72 -10.44
CA GLU A 72 4.92 12.12 -10.82
C GLU A 72 5.35 12.18 -12.29
N ARG A 73 4.54 12.84 -13.14
CA ARG A 73 4.93 13.11 -14.53
C ARG A 73 6.12 14.09 -14.58
N ILE A 74 7.10 13.78 -15.42
CA ILE A 74 8.29 14.59 -15.66
C ILE A 74 8.08 15.45 -16.93
N GLY A 75 8.79 16.58 -17.02
CA GLY A 75 8.82 17.43 -18.22
C GLY A 75 7.58 18.33 -18.40
N MET A 76 6.83 18.57 -17.34
CA MET A 76 5.70 19.51 -17.33
C MET A 76 6.21 20.95 -17.17
N SER A 77 5.78 21.86 -18.03
CA SER A 77 6.13 23.29 -17.96
C SER A 77 5.51 24.01 -16.76
N ASP A 78 4.29 23.62 -16.37
CA ASP A 78 3.59 24.18 -15.22
C ASP A 78 3.04 23.05 -14.35
N ARG A 79 3.73 22.74 -13.25
CA ARG A 79 3.34 21.67 -12.31
C ARG A 79 2.12 22.05 -11.48
N HIS A 80 1.87 23.34 -11.25
CA HIS A 80 0.78 23.80 -10.38
C HIS A 80 -0.60 23.61 -11.02
N LYS A 81 -0.66 23.53 -12.34
CA LYS A 81 -1.90 23.24 -13.07
C LYS A 81 -2.25 21.76 -13.15
N ARG A 82 -1.34 20.86 -12.78
CA ARG A 82 -1.60 19.42 -12.84
C ARG A 82 -2.34 18.98 -11.58
N PRO A 83 -3.53 18.37 -11.71
CA PRO A 83 -4.26 17.88 -10.54
C PRO A 83 -3.49 16.76 -9.85
N ILE A 84 -3.66 16.67 -8.53
CA ILE A 84 -3.22 15.52 -7.72
C ILE A 84 -4.43 14.61 -7.52
N VAL A 85 -4.26 13.33 -7.81
CA VAL A 85 -5.27 12.30 -7.57
C VAL A 85 -4.80 11.40 -6.44
N PHE A 86 -5.65 11.23 -5.43
CA PHE A 86 -5.48 10.23 -4.39
C PHE A 86 -6.48 9.10 -4.65
N ALA A 87 -5.99 7.86 -4.69
CA ALA A 87 -6.80 6.69 -4.95
C ALA A 87 -6.74 5.75 -3.74
N PHE A 88 -7.92 5.43 -3.20
CA PHE A 88 -8.08 4.54 -2.06
C PHE A 88 -8.97 3.38 -2.47
N ASN A 89 -8.56 2.16 -2.13
CA ASN A 89 -9.41 1.01 -2.38
C ASN A 89 -10.51 0.89 -1.30
N GLY A 90 -11.62 0.23 -1.67
CA GLY A 90 -12.77 0.02 -0.78
C GLY A 90 -12.62 -1.22 0.11
N GLY A 91 -13.75 -1.80 0.52
CA GLY A 91 -13.77 -2.98 1.39
C GLY A 91 -14.55 -2.72 2.66
N PRO A 92 -14.01 -3.03 3.84
CA PRO A 92 -12.77 -2.44 4.36
C PRO A 92 -11.56 -3.39 4.33
N GLY A 93 -10.36 -2.84 4.51
CA GLY A 93 -9.11 -3.62 4.63
C GLY A 93 -8.50 -4.12 3.32
N SER A 94 -9.11 -3.84 2.16
CA SER A 94 -8.54 -4.22 0.87
C SER A 94 -7.41 -3.28 0.45
N SER A 95 -6.31 -3.84 -0.04
CA SER A 95 -5.13 -3.08 -0.44
C SER A 95 -5.39 -2.21 -1.67
N ALA A 96 -4.74 -1.04 -1.72
CA ALA A 96 -4.68 -0.17 -2.90
C ALA A 96 -3.96 -0.80 -4.11
N VAL A 97 -3.36 -1.99 -3.96
CA VAL A 97 -2.70 -2.74 -5.05
C VAL A 97 -3.63 -2.96 -6.25
N TRP A 98 -4.94 -3.14 -6.02
CA TRP A 98 -5.91 -3.31 -7.10
C TRP A 98 -6.04 -2.07 -7.98
N LEU A 99 -6.01 -0.88 -7.38
CA LEU A 99 -6.00 0.37 -8.13
C LEU A 99 -4.63 0.64 -8.74
N HIS A 100 -3.55 0.34 -8.01
CA HIS A 100 -2.19 0.55 -8.46
C HIS A 100 -1.82 -0.32 -9.67
N MET A 101 -2.01 -1.64 -9.60
CA MET A 101 -1.54 -2.61 -10.58
C MET A 101 -2.66 -3.34 -11.34
N GLY A 102 -3.92 -3.03 -11.03
CA GLY A 102 -5.09 -3.60 -11.70
C GLY A 102 -5.94 -2.58 -12.47
N ALA A 103 -5.71 -1.27 -12.32
CA ALA A 103 -6.53 -0.26 -13.01
C ALA A 103 -5.79 1.03 -13.40
N LEU A 104 -5.28 1.79 -12.42
CA LEU A 104 -4.92 3.20 -12.59
C LEU A 104 -3.43 3.44 -12.91
N GLY A 105 -2.54 2.60 -12.40
CA GLY A 105 -1.09 2.81 -12.54
C GLY A 105 -0.56 2.60 -13.95
N PRO A 106 0.65 3.10 -14.26
CA PRO A 106 1.25 3.04 -15.61
C PRO A 106 1.66 1.63 -16.05
N ARG A 107 1.73 0.69 -15.11
CA ARG A 107 1.98 -0.73 -15.36
C ARG A 107 0.85 -1.55 -14.73
N ILE A 108 0.38 -2.57 -15.44
CA ILE A 108 -0.75 -3.40 -15.03
C ILE A 108 -0.39 -4.90 -15.12
N VAL A 109 -0.96 -5.69 -14.22
CA VAL A 109 -0.87 -7.15 -14.27
C VAL A 109 -1.78 -7.67 -15.39
N PRO A 110 -1.29 -8.54 -16.29
CA PRO A 110 -2.14 -9.19 -17.28
C PRO A 110 -3.23 -10.06 -16.65
N THR A 111 -4.46 -9.86 -17.09
CA THR A 111 -5.63 -10.65 -16.68
C THR A 111 -6.29 -11.33 -17.88
N THR A 112 -7.26 -12.19 -17.62
CA THR A 112 -8.22 -12.66 -18.61
C THR A 112 -8.93 -11.49 -19.31
N PRO A 113 -9.48 -11.69 -20.52
CA PRO A 113 -10.14 -10.62 -21.28
C PRO A 113 -11.31 -9.94 -20.55
N ASP A 114 -11.99 -10.67 -19.67
CA ASP A 114 -13.06 -10.16 -18.81
C ASP A 114 -12.55 -9.47 -17.53
N GLY A 115 -11.23 -9.47 -17.29
CA GLY A 115 -10.59 -8.84 -16.14
C GLY A 115 -10.75 -9.59 -14.82
N THR A 116 -11.38 -10.78 -14.79
CA THR A 116 -11.78 -11.42 -13.52
C THR A 116 -10.69 -12.28 -12.90
N LYS A 117 -9.68 -12.71 -13.67
CA LYS A 117 -8.63 -13.61 -13.21
C LYS A 117 -7.25 -13.18 -13.70
N SER A 118 -6.23 -13.38 -12.87
CA SER A 118 -4.83 -13.30 -13.31
C SER A 118 -4.49 -14.44 -14.25
N LEU A 119 -3.57 -14.20 -15.19
CA LEU A 119 -2.99 -15.26 -16.02
C LEU A 119 -2.05 -16.17 -15.20
N PRO A 120 -1.86 -17.45 -15.59
CA PRO A 120 -0.94 -18.34 -14.89
C PRO A 120 0.52 -17.87 -15.00
N PRO A 121 1.37 -18.12 -13.98
CA PRO A 121 2.79 -17.78 -14.04
C PRO A 121 3.55 -18.66 -15.07
N PRO A 122 4.70 -18.18 -15.58
CA PRO A 122 5.34 -16.90 -15.28
C PRO A 122 4.63 -15.72 -15.95
N LEU A 123 4.50 -14.59 -15.23
CA LEU A 123 3.86 -13.38 -15.74
C LEU A 123 4.71 -12.15 -15.42
N SER A 124 4.68 -11.18 -16.32
CA SER A 124 5.33 -9.88 -16.16
C SER A 124 4.32 -8.76 -16.33
N VAL A 125 4.54 -7.64 -15.64
CA VAL A 125 3.70 -6.45 -15.80
C VAL A 125 3.88 -5.84 -17.20
N LYS A 126 2.78 -5.41 -17.81
CA LYS A 126 2.77 -4.72 -19.10
C LYS A 126 2.46 -3.23 -18.92
N GLU A 127 2.71 -2.44 -19.95
CA GLU A 127 2.22 -1.05 -19.98
C GLU A 127 0.69 -1.01 -19.85
N ASN A 128 0.21 0.05 -19.21
CA ASN A 128 -1.21 0.36 -19.12
C ASN A 128 -1.52 1.60 -19.98
N PRO A 129 -1.99 1.41 -21.23
CA PRO A 129 -2.35 2.54 -22.10
C PRO A 129 -3.53 3.37 -21.59
N GLN A 130 -4.26 2.86 -20.59
CA GLN A 130 -5.42 3.50 -19.95
C GLN A 130 -5.08 4.09 -18.58
N SER A 131 -3.80 4.14 -18.20
CA SER A 131 -3.37 4.77 -16.96
C SER A 131 -3.80 6.24 -16.91
N ILE A 132 -4.06 6.73 -15.70
CA ILE A 132 -4.51 8.11 -15.45
C ILE A 132 -3.36 9.12 -15.25
N LEU A 133 -2.11 8.69 -15.45
CA LEU A 133 -0.90 9.52 -15.36
C LEU A 133 -0.72 10.40 -16.60
#